data_AF-A0A135UGR9-F1
#
_entry.id   AF-A0A135UGR9-F1
#
_cell.length_a   1.000
_cell.length_b   1.000
_cell.length_c   1.000
_cell.angle_alpha   90.00
_cell.angle_beta   90.00
_cell.angle_gamma   90.00
#
_symmetry.space_group_name_H-M   'P 1'
#
loop_
_entity.id
_entity.type
_entity.pdbx_description
1 polymer ?
#
loop_
_entity_poly.entity_id
_entity_poly.type
_entity_poly.pdbx_seq_one_letter_code
_entity_poly.pdbx_strand_id
1 'polypeptide(L)'
;MLSDVAMALQRATSSSVEFNVDRDLPERYTLTDLAEDFSKVEHLQQQLDTLSALALCLRNADRIDQGAQDQASIEQLSSHALGLLSHSSGSLLNKDQTRAEQALDILRSLVLKFSPSLDDQNLIAIAAYTDRKETWTTVDAEFYAKEILGHSLDDAQKHAFINSVVLERFIRPIFSRTSSSRITSTGRKAHFADDSQDRFTPGVFANTDDAKPWKTTQVHAITVFSWAVEQADDALIEKSWPLFTPVILALLDDSDTKFKARGLTILGDFLVKCPAKVLVQTGLGDIFEQSVFPSLLSLPTLTPEKESLLLLDPAYSAIIQLAKIQFPGAGDKDKKNKLLTRLLREGVFPGYWQASEFIGIVQLLARQTTSIVSELGIFATAHLKATPHVSSMNARLLTLI
;
A
#
# COMPACT_ATOMS: atom_id res chain seq x y z
N MET A 1 -11.27 16.92 -34.83
CA MET A 1 -12.34 16.40 -33.96
C MET A 1 -11.98 16.56 -32.48
N LEU A 2 -10.91 15.95 -31.97
CA LEU A 2 -10.56 16.09 -30.54
C LEU A 2 -10.32 17.54 -30.11
N SER A 3 -9.71 18.35 -30.98
CA SER A 3 -9.50 19.78 -30.73
C SER A 3 -10.82 20.55 -30.58
N ASP A 4 -11.85 20.19 -31.34
CA ASP A 4 -13.17 20.84 -31.28
C ASP A 4 -13.89 20.50 -29.97
N VAL A 5 -13.84 19.22 -29.56
CA VAL A 5 -14.38 18.75 -28.28
C VAL A 5 -13.64 19.41 -27.12
N ALA A 6 -12.31 19.51 -27.20
CA ALA A 6 -11.49 20.20 -26.20
C ALA A 6 -11.88 21.69 -26.07
N MET A 7 -12.08 22.38 -27.20
CA MET A 7 -12.57 23.77 -27.19
C MET A 7 -13.97 23.89 -26.59
N ALA A 8 -14.88 22.94 -26.86
CA ALA A 8 -16.21 22.94 -26.28
C ALA A 8 -16.17 22.75 -24.75
N LEU A 9 -15.32 21.83 -24.27
CA LEU A 9 -15.07 21.62 -22.83
C LEU A 9 -14.50 22.86 -22.15
N GLN A 10 -13.52 23.53 -22.77
CA GLN A 10 -12.96 24.78 -22.27
C GLN A 10 -14.01 25.90 -22.19
N ARG A 11 -14.90 26.02 -23.19
CA ARG A 11 -15.99 27.00 -23.15
C ARG A 11 -16.95 26.69 -22.01
N ALA A 12 -17.31 25.43 -21.78
CA ALA A 12 -18.21 25.06 -20.69
C ALA A 12 -17.62 25.28 -19.30
N THR A 13 -16.30 25.20 -19.15
CA THR A 13 -15.60 25.49 -17.89
C THR A 13 -15.38 26.99 -17.66
N SER A 14 -15.22 27.78 -18.72
CA SER A 14 -14.91 29.22 -18.63
C SER A 14 -16.14 30.14 -18.75
N SER A 15 -17.18 29.68 -19.42
CA SER A 15 -18.47 30.37 -19.57
C SER A 15 -19.56 29.51 -18.96
N SER A 16 -20.60 30.09 -18.37
CA SER A 16 -21.73 29.36 -17.76
C SER A 16 -22.60 28.60 -18.79
N VAL A 17 -22.03 28.23 -19.93
CA VAL A 17 -22.64 27.42 -20.99
C VAL A 17 -22.51 25.96 -20.59
N GLU A 18 -23.65 25.26 -20.52
CA GLU A 18 -23.67 23.84 -20.20
C GLU A 18 -23.13 23.00 -21.37
N PHE A 19 -22.23 22.07 -21.06
CA PHE A 19 -21.74 21.08 -22.01
C PHE A 19 -22.83 20.03 -22.27
N ASN A 20 -23.15 19.77 -23.53
CA ASN A 20 -24.17 18.81 -23.93
C ASN A 20 -23.54 17.74 -24.83
N VAL A 21 -23.54 16.49 -24.36
CA VAL A 21 -22.90 15.36 -25.06
C VAL A 21 -23.48 15.15 -26.47
N ASP A 22 -24.78 15.31 -26.67
CA ASP A 22 -25.42 15.11 -27.98
C ASP A 22 -25.06 16.21 -28.99
N ARG A 23 -24.81 17.42 -28.51
CA ARG A 23 -24.46 18.58 -29.34
C ARG A 23 -22.96 18.71 -29.58
N ASP A 24 -22.17 18.45 -28.55
CA ASP A 24 -20.77 18.84 -28.47
C ASP A 24 -19.82 17.67 -28.79
N LEU A 25 -20.30 16.42 -28.82
CA LEU A 25 -19.58 15.28 -29.40
C LEU A 25 -20.10 14.97 -30.80
N PRO A 26 -19.25 14.49 -31.73
CA PRO A 26 -19.71 13.97 -33.01
C PRO A 26 -20.68 12.79 -32.81
N GLU A 27 -21.64 12.66 -33.73
CA GLU A 27 -22.62 11.56 -33.70
C GLU A 27 -21.93 10.20 -33.78
N ARG A 28 -20.91 10.07 -34.64
CA ARG A 28 -20.07 8.88 -34.80
C ARG A 28 -18.62 9.23 -35.13
N TYR A 29 -17.71 8.38 -34.70
CA TYR A 29 -16.27 8.48 -34.93
C TYR A 29 -15.59 7.12 -34.77
N THR A 30 -14.37 6.99 -35.26
CA THR A 30 -13.59 5.74 -35.15
C THR A 30 -12.44 5.89 -34.14
N LEU A 31 -11.89 4.76 -33.68
CA LEU A 31 -10.65 4.77 -32.88
C LEU A 31 -9.46 5.33 -33.66
N THR A 32 -9.45 5.16 -34.97
CA THR A 32 -8.41 5.70 -35.86
C THR A 32 -8.46 7.23 -35.88
N ASP A 33 -9.65 7.84 -35.97
CA ASP A 33 -9.80 9.30 -35.90
C ASP A 33 -9.25 9.85 -34.58
N LEU A 34 -9.58 9.18 -33.46
CA LEU A 34 -9.09 9.57 -32.13
C LEU A 34 -7.57 9.46 -32.02
N ALA A 35 -6.98 8.37 -32.53
CA ALA A 35 -5.55 8.14 -32.49
C ALA A 35 -4.77 9.16 -33.35
N GLU A 36 -5.25 9.44 -34.57
CA GLU A 36 -4.63 10.42 -35.46
C GLU A 36 -4.71 11.84 -34.91
N ASP A 37 -5.87 12.25 -34.40
CA ASP A 37 -6.05 13.59 -33.83
C ASP A 37 -5.19 13.79 -32.58
N PHE A 38 -5.08 12.76 -31.75
CA PHE A 38 -4.27 12.83 -30.54
C PHE A 38 -2.77 12.94 -30.83
N SER A 39 -2.28 12.23 -31.87
CA SER A 39 -0.88 12.31 -32.30
C SER A 39 -0.46 13.68 -32.85
N LYS A 40 -1.40 14.53 -33.26
CA LYS A 40 -1.11 15.88 -33.80
C LYS A 40 -0.91 16.93 -32.70
N VAL A 41 -1.03 16.59 -31.42
CA VAL A 41 -0.98 17.56 -30.32
C VAL A 41 0.46 17.77 -29.82
N GLU A 42 1.04 18.91 -30.20
CA GLU A 42 2.43 19.27 -29.88
C GLU A 42 2.60 20.06 -28.56
N HIS A 43 1.58 20.80 -28.10
CA HIS A 43 1.71 21.73 -26.96
C HIS A 43 1.20 21.19 -25.61
N LEU A 44 2.00 21.37 -24.55
CA LEU A 44 1.71 20.93 -23.17
C LEU A 44 0.36 21.39 -22.59
N GLN A 45 -0.05 22.64 -22.81
CA GLN A 45 -1.34 23.14 -22.31
C GLN A 45 -2.53 22.52 -23.07
N GLN A 46 -2.39 22.36 -24.38
CA GLN A 46 -3.41 21.72 -25.22
C GLN A 46 -3.53 20.22 -24.92
N GLN A 47 -2.47 19.59 -24.40
CA GLN A 47 -2.49 18.17 -24.06
C GLN A 47 -3.51 17.82 -22.98
N LEU A 48 -3.70 18.63 -21.94
CA LEU A 48 -4.63 18.28 -20.85
C LEU A 48 -6.11 18.33 -21.30
N ASP A 49 -6.47 19.34 -22.08
CA ASP A 49 -7.81 19.47 -22.64
C ASP A 49 -8.08 18.40 -23.70
N THR A 50 -7.05 18.05 -24.49
CA THR A 50 -7.16 16.95 -25.47
C THR A 50 -7.29 15.60 -24.76
N LEU A 51 -6.60 15.38 -23.64
CA LEU A 51 -6.76 14.17 -22.82
C LEU A 51 -8.18 14.06 -22.26
N SER A 52 -8.72 15.17 -21.77
CA SER A 52 -10.09 15.24 -21.26
C SER A 52 -11.11 14.96 -22.37
N ALA A 53 -10.89 15.53 -23.57
CA ALA A 53 -11.72 15.27 -24.74
C ALA A 53 -11.64 13.80 -25.19
N LEU A 54 -10.45 13.22 -25.20
CA LEU A 54 -10.23 11.81 -25.55
C LEU A 54 -10.90 10.87 -24.55
N ALA A 55 -10.72 11.11 -23.25
CA ALA A 55 -11.38 10.36 -22.18
C ALA A 55 -12.90 10.41 -22.33
N LEU A 56 -13.45 11.60 -22.61
CA LEU A 56 -14.88 11.78 -22.84
C LEU A 56 -15.40 11.00 -24.07
N CYS A 57 -14.66 11.00 -25.18
CA CYS A 57 -15.01 10.21 -26.36
C CYS A 57 -14.99 8.70 -26.03
N LEU A 58 -13.94 8.22 -25.36
CA LEU A 58 -13.84 6.79 -25.00
C LEU A 58 -14.91 6.34 -23.99
N ARG A 59 -15.38 7.24 -23.11
CA ARG A 59 -16.52 6.97 -22.22
C ARG A 59 -17.82 6.77 -23.01
N ASN A 60 -18.03 7.50 -24.11
CA ASN A 60 -19.20 7.41 -25.00
C ASN A 60 -18.96 6.45 -26.18
N ALA A 61 -18.52 5.22 -25.87
CA ALA A 61 -18.13 4.24 -26.91
C ALA A 61 -19.29 3.69 -27.74
N ASP A 62 -20.53 3.92 -27.35
CA ASP A 62 -21.71 3.68 -28.19
C ASP A 62 -21.68 4.46 -29.51
N ARG A 63 -20.89 5.54 -29.56
CA ARG A 63 -20.64 6.36 -30.75
C ARG A 63 -19.41 5.95 -31.54
N ILE A 64 -18.66 4.94 -31.07
CA ILE A 64 -17.44 4.47 -31.73
C ILE A 64 -17.82 3.39 -32.74
N ASP A 65 -17.68 3.69 -34.03
CA ASP A 65 -17.81 2.71 -35.09
C ASP A 65 -16.56 1.80 -35.10
N GLN A 66 -16.78 0.49 -34.98
CA GLN A 66 -15.69 -0.49 -35.02
C GLN A 66 -15.17 -0.67 -36.45
N GLY A 67 -13.85 -0.63 -36.62
CA GLY A 67 -13.14 -0.70 -37.88
C GLY A 67 -12.06 -1.78 -37.94
N ALA A 68 -11.57 -2.06 -39.15
CA ALA A 68 -10.53 -3.07 -39.35
C ALA A 68 -9.14 -2.69 -38.77
N GLN A 69 -8.91 -1.41 -38.45
CA GLN A 69 -7.65 -0.88 -37.91
C GLN A 69 -7.71 -0.61 -36.40
N ASP A 70 -8.80 -1.00 -35.73
CA ASP A 70 -9.04 -0.71 -34.32
C ASP A 70 -7.90 -1.21 -33.43
N GLN A 71 -7.36 -2.40 -33.70
CA GLN A 71 -6.26 -2.96 -32.90
C GLN A 71 -5.02 -2.04 -32.89
N ALA A 72 -4.62 -1.50 -34.03
CA ALA A 72 -3.47 -0.59 -34.12
C ALA A 72 -3.74 0.73 -33.39
N SER A 73 -4.97 1.25 -33.50
CA SER A 73 -5.39 2.47 -32.80
C SER A 73 -5.48 2.26 -31.28
N ILE A 74 -5.96 1.10 -30.82
CA ILE A 74 -6.01 0.71 -29.40
C ILE A 74 -4.60 0.64 -28.83
N GLU A 75 -3.67 -0.02 -29.53
CA GLU A 75 -2.26 -0.13 -29.10
C GLU A 75 -1.59 1.25 -29.05
N GLN A 76 -1.81 2.10 -30.05
CA GLN A 76 -1.27 3.46 -30.09
C GLN A 76 -1.80 4.33 -28.94
N LEU A 77 -3.11 4.35 -28.71
CA LEU A 77 -3.74 5.12 -27.64
C LEU A 77 -3.30 4.62 -26.26
N SER A 78 -3.26 3.28 -26.08
CA SER A 78 -2.79 2.67 -24.83
C SER A 78 -1.34 3.01 -24.55
N SER A 79 -0.46 2.86 -25.56
CA SER A 79 0.98 3.18 -25.44
C SER A 79 1.20 4.64 -25.06
N HIS A 80 0.46 5.57 -25.68
CA HIS A 80 0.60 6.98 -25.36
C HIS A 80 0.09 7.29 -23.94
N ALA A 81 -1.06 6.73 -23.54
CA ALA A 81 -1.57 6.92 -22.19
C ALA A 81 -0.63 6.34 -21.12
N LEU A 82 -0.03 5.17 -21.37
CA LEU A 82 1.02 4.60 -20.52
C LEU A 82 2.29 5.47 -20.48
N GLY A 83 2.67 6.04 -21.62
CA GLY A 83 3.76 7.01 -21.71
C GLY A 83 3.54 8.27 -20.88
N LEU A 84 2.28 8.64 -20.61
CA LEU A 84 1.93 9.77 -19.72
C LEU A 84 2.02 9.42 -18.24
N LEU A 85 2.02 8.13 -17.87
CA LEU A 85 2.26 7.67 -16.50
C LEU A 85 3.75 7.67 -16.14
N SER A 86 4.63 7.54 -17.14
CA SER A 86 6.08 7.51 -16.97
C SER A 86 6.73 8.86 -17.35
N HIS A 87 7.82 9.25 -16.70
CA HIS A 87 8.64 10.36 -17.17
C HIS A 87 9.70 9.87 -18.17
N SER A 88 9.91 10.65 -19.24
CA SER A 88 10.93 10.44 -20.29
C SER A 88 12.38 10.31 -19.76
N SER A 89 12.61 10.60 -18.48
CA SER A 89 13.93 10.55 -17.83
C SER A 89 14.18 9.25 -17.03
N GLY A 90 13.36 8.21 -17.21
CA GLY A 90 13.55 6.90 -16.57
C GLY A 90 12.92 6.74 -15.17
N SER A 91 12.12 7.73 -14.72
CA SER A 91 11.24 7.58 -13.55
C SER A 91 9.91 7.01 -13.99
N LEU A 92 9.47 5.89 -13.39
CA LEU A 92 8.19 5.23 -13.67
C LEU A 92 6.95 6.02 -13.22
N LEU A 93 7.13 7.17 -12.57
CA LEU A 93 6.05 7.99 -12.02
C LEU A 93 6.03 9.39 -12.61
N ASN A 94 4.86 9.79 -13.13
CA ASN A 94 4.50 11.18 -13.35
C ASN A 94 3.90 11.77 -12.07
N LYS A 95 4.45 12.92 -11.63
CA LYS A 95 4.01 13.62 -10.40
C LYS A 95 2.82 14.55 -10.62
N ASP A 96 2.43 14.80 -11.87
CA ASP A 96 1.22 15.54 -12.21
C ASP A 96 0.00 14.64 -12.02
N GLN A 97 -0.67 14.82 -10.87
CA GLN A 97 -1.83 14.03 -10.46
C GLN A 97 -2.97 14.07 -11.50
N THR A 98 -3.28 15.26 -12.01
CA THR A 98 -4.39 15.43 -12.98
C THR A 98 -4.07 14.74 -14.28
N ARG A 99 -2.84 14.85 -14.77
CA ARG A 99 -2.41 14.15 -15.98
C ARG A 99 -2.42 12.64 -15.80
N ALA A 100 -1.95 12.13 -14.68
CA ALA A 100 -1.95 10.70 -14.39
C ALA A 100 -3.39 10.14 -14.29
N GLU A 101 -4.29 10.88 -13.65
CA GLU A 101 -5.71 10.53 -13.57
C GLU A 101 -6.36 10.43 -14.95
N GLN A 102 -6.15 11.43 -15.81
CA GLN A 102 -6.69 11.43 -17.18
C GLN A 102 -6.11 10.28 -18.02
N ALA A 103 -4.81 10.01 -17.88
CA ALA A 103 -4.18 8.88 -18.56
C ALA A 103 -4.76 7.53 -18.10
N LEU A 104 -5.00 7.36 -16.80
CA LEU A 104 -5.66 6.17 -16.25
C LEU A 104 -7.12 6.06 -16.68
N ASP A 105 -7.86 7.16 -16.81
CA ASP A 105 -9.25 7.14 -17.30
C ASP A 105 -9.35 6.68 -18.76
N ILE A 106 -8.42 7.16 -19.60
CA ILE A 106 -8.26 6.69 -20.99
C ILE A 106 -7.95 5.20 -21.00
N LEU A 107 -6.94 4.76 -20.25
CA LEU A 107 -6.55 3.35 -20.19
C LEU A 107 -7.68 2.47 -19.67
N ARG A 108 -8.40 2.90 -18.65
CA ARG A 108 -9.56 2.20 -18.12
C ARG A 108 -10.62 2.00 -19.19
N SER A 109 -10.97 3.06 -19.91
CA SER A 109 -11.97 2.99 -20.97
C SER A 109 -11.53 2.04 -22.09
N LEU A 110 -10.24 2.04 -22.44
CA LEU A 110 -9.68 1.12 -23.42
C LEU A 110 -9.72 -0.33 -22.91
N VAL A 111 -9.32 -0.57 -21.66
CA VAL A 111 -9.25 -1.90 -21.05
C VAL A 111 -10.61 -2.55 -20.92
N LEU A 112 -11.59 -1.83 -20.35
CA LEU A 112 -12.92 -2.36 -20.12
C LEU A 112 -13.69 -2.66 -21.41
N LYS A 113 -13.40 -1.95 -22.50
CA LYS A 113 -14.19 -2.04 -23.74
C LYS A 113 -13.50 -2.84 -24.84
N PHE A 114 -12.18 -2.77 -24.91
CA PHE A 114 -11.40 -3.32 -26.02
C PHE A 114 -10.32 -4.32 -25.58
N SER A 115 -10.09 -4.49 -24.27
CA SER A 115 -9.17 -5.50 -23.71
C SER A 115 -7.78 -5.52 -24.39
N PRO A 116 -7.05 -4.39 -24.42
CA PRO A 116 -5.71 -4.34 -24.95
C PRO A 116 -4.78 -5.24 -24.14
N SER A 117 -3.76 -5.79 -24.80
CA SER A 117 -2.70 -6.52 -24.12
C SER A 117 -1.79 -5.53 -23.37
N LEU A 118 -1.71 -5.65 -22.05
CA LEU A 118 -0.78 -4.89 -21.21
C LEU A 118 0.39 -5.78 -20.80
N ASP A 119 1.62 -5.33 -21.03
CA ASP A 119 2.81 -6.03 -20.56
C ASP A 119 3.08 -5.83 -19.05
N ASP A 120 4.05 -6.59 -18.54
CA ASP A 120 4.47 -6.59 -17.15
C ASP A 120 4.88 -5.20 -16.62
N GLN A 121 5.55 -4.38 -17.43
CA GLN A 121 6.03 -3.05 -17.01
C GLN A 121 4.88 -2.07 -16.91
N ASN A 122 3.94 -2.14 -17.87
CA ASN A 122 2.73 -1.32 -17.88
C ASN A 122 1.86 -1.63 -16.65
N LEU A 123 1.70 -2.91 -16.30
CA LEU A 123 0.97 -3.32 -15.11
C LEU A 123 1.65 -2.84 -13.81
N ILE A 124 2.99 -2.85 -13.74
CA ILE A 124 3.72 -2.26 -12.59
C ILE A 124 3.48 -0.75 -12.51
N ALA A 125 3.54 -0.04 -13.63
CA ALA A 125 3.29 1.40 -13.67
C ALA A 125 1.87 1.75 -13.20
N ILE A 126 0.87 0.97 -13.61
CA ILE A 126 -0.52 1.13 -13.15
C ILE A 126 -0.64 0.81 -11.65
N ALA A 127 -0.01 -0.26 -11.17
CA ALA A 127 0.02 -0.63 -9.75
C ALA A 127 0.65 0.45 -8.85
N ALA A 128 1.47 1.35 -9.39
CA ALA A 128 2.03 2.47 -8.66
C ALA A 128 0.99 3.55 -8.26
N TYR A 129 -0.20 3.52 -8.84
CA TYR A 129 -1.30 4.46 -8.60
C TYR A 129 -2.43 3.87 -7.77
N THR A 130 -2.26 2.72 -7.10
CA THR A 130 -3.34 2.05 -6.37
C THR A 130 -3.53 2.54 -4.94
N ASP A 131 -2.98 3.71 -4.57
CA ASP A 131 -3.09 4.26 -3.22
C ASP A 131 -3.21 5.79 -3.21
N ARG A 132 -4.42 6.29 -2.90
CA ARG A 132 -4.71 7.73 -2.72
C ARG A 132 -3.94 8.43 -1.60
N LYS A 133 -3.25 7.71 -0.71
CA LYS A 133 -2.41 8.33 0.33
C LYS A 133 -1.11 8.86 -0.23
N GLU A 134 -0.72 8.44 -1.43
CA GLU A 134 0.49 8.90 -2.08
C GLU A 134 0.31 10.26 -2.74
N THR A 135 1.38 11.06 -2.74
CA THR A 135 1.33 12.46 -3.20
C THR A 135 1.16 12.60 -4.72
N TRP A 136 1.19 11.49 -5.47
CA TRP A 136 1.03 11.46 -6.93
C TRP A 136 -0.28 10.81 -7.38
N THR A 137 -1.14 10.40 -6.46
CA THR A 137 -2.36 9.64 -6.77
C THR A 137 -3.60 10.34 -6.23
N THR A 138 -4.60 10.54 -7.08
CA THR A 138 -5.93 11.03 -6.70
C THR A 138 -6.88 9.88 -6.34
N VAL A 139 -8.06 10.20 -5.82
CA VAL A 139 -9.10 9.19 -5.53
C VAL A 139 -9.56 8.47 -6.81
N ASP A 140 -9.75 9.23 -7.89
CA ASP A 140 -10.19 8.67 -9.17
C ASP A 140 -9.07 7.87 -9.85
N ALA A 141 -7.82 8.33 -9.77
CA ALA A 141 -6.66 7.58 -10.26
C ALA A 141 -6.52 6.22 -9.56
N GLU A 142 -6.68 6.16 -8.23
CA GLU A 142 -6.70 4.90 -7.48
C GLU A 142 -7.79 3.95 -7.98
N PHE A 143 -9.00 4.49 -8.16
CA PHE A 143 -10.14 3.72 -8.62
C PHE A 143 -9.90 3.14 -10.02
N TYR A 144 -9.46 3.98 -10.97
CA TYR A 144 -9.18 3.55 -12.33
C TYR A 144 -8.04 2.52 -12.40
N ALA A 145 -6.95 2.72 -11.66
CA ALA A 145 -5.84 1.77 -11.61
C ALA A 145 -6.27 0.39 -11.10
N LYS A 146 -7.10 0.35 -10.04
CA LYS A 146 -7.62 -0.90 -9.48
C LYS A 146 -8.55 -1.63 -10.47
N GLU A 147 -9.41 -0.92 -11.19
CA GLU A 147 -10.28 -1.53 -12.21
C GLU A 147 -9.50 -2.05 -13.40
N ILE A 148 -8.48 -1.32 -13.88
CA ILE A 148 -7.61 -1.78 -14.97
C ILE A 148 -6.93 -3.10 -14.57
N LEU A 149 -6.30 -3.15 -13.39
CA LEU A 149 -5.60 -4.36 -12.92
C LEU A 149 -6.57 -5.52 -12.70
N GLY A 150 -7.75 -5.26 -12.15
CA GLY A 150 -8.78 -6.28 -11.92
C GLY A 150 -9.36 -6.87 -13.20
N HIS A 151 -9.45 -6.08 -14.28
CA HIS A 151 -9.92 -6.55 -15.58
C HIS A 151 -8.81 -7.19 -16.42
N SER A 152 -7.55 -6.78 -16.23
CA SER A 152 -6.42 -7.25 -17.04
C SER A 152 -5.84 -8.58 -16.56
N LEU A 153 -6.13 -8.99 -15.32
CA LEU A 153 -5.55 -10.18 -14.70
C LEU A 153 -6.65 -11.07 -14.10
N ASP A 154 -6.84 -12.25 -14.67
CA ASP A 154 -7.57 -13.31 -13.98
C ASP A 154 -6.79 -13.81 -12.75
N ASP A 155 -7.39 -14.68 -11.91
CA ASP A 155 -6.75 -15.12 -10.67
C ASP A 155 -5.43 -15.89 -10.89
N ALA A 156 -5.34 -16.68 -11.96
CA ALA A 156 -4.12 -17.44 -12.25
C ALA A 156 -3.00 -16.53 -12.77
N GLN A 157 -3.33 -15.60 -13.67
CA GLN A 157 -2.43 -14.57 -14.17
C GLN A 157 -1.98 -13.65 -13.05
N LYS A 158 -2.88 -13.26 -12.15
CA LYS A 158 -2.61 -12.44 -10.97
C LYS A 158 -1.61 -13.11 -10.03
N HIS A 159 -1.76 -14.40 -9.76
CA HIS A 159 -0.79 -15.15 -8.94
C HIS A 159 0.60 -15.20 -9.58
N ALA A 160 0.66 -15.46 -10.88
CA ALA A 160 1.92 -15.50 -11.63
C ALA A 160 2.59 -14.11 -11.68
N PHE A 161 1.81 -13.06 -11.96
CA PHE A 161 2.26 -11.69 -12.01
C PHE A 161 2.80 -11.22 -10.66
N ILE A 162 2.05 -11.42 -9.57
CA ILE A 162 2.50 -11.03 -8.23
C ILE A 162 3.80 -11.77 -7.87
N ASN A 163 3.85 -13.09 -8.04
CA ASN A 163 5.03 -13.86 -7.64
C ASN A 163 6.26 -13.55 -8.51
N SER A 164 6.16 -13.78 -9.82
CA SER A 164 7.33 -13.80 -10.71
C SER A 164 7.72 -12.42 -11.21
N VAL A 165 6.76 -11.49 -11.33
CA VAL A 165 7.02 -10.16 -11.88
C VAL A 165 7.21 -9.16 -10.75
N VAL A 166 6.19 -8.99 -9.91
CA VAL A 166 6.23 -7.99 -8.84
C VAL A 166 7.25 -8.36 -7.78
N LEU A 167 7.12 -9.52 -7.13
CA LEU A 167 7.98 -9.85 -6.00
C LEU A 167 9.40 -10.21 -6.43
N GLU A 168 9.57 -11.10 -7.41
CA GLU A 168 10.89 -11.58 -7.83
C GLU A 168 11.68 -10.59 -8.69
N ARG A 169 11.09 -10.06 -9.77
CA ARG A 169 11.81 -9.23 -10.75
C ARG A 169 11.85 -7.75 -10.37
N PHE A 170 10.81 -7.22 -9.73
CA PHE A 170 10.71 -5.81 -9.42
C PHE A 170 11.11 -5.48 -7.98
N ILE A 171 10.44 -6.03 -6.97
CA ILE A 171 10.62 -5.66 -5.56
C ILE A 171 11.92 -6.22 -4.97
N ARG A 172 12.25 -7.49 -5.19
CA ARG A 172 13.42 -8.12 -4.58
C ARG A 172 14.74 -7.38 -4.89
N PRO A 173 15.04 -6.95 -6.13
CA PRO A 173 16.25 -6.16 -6.40
C PRO A 173 16.30 -4.84 -5.62
N ILE A 174 15.16 -4.16 -5.44
CA ILE A 174 15.04 -2.86 -4.76
C ILE A 174 15.35 -2.98 -3.26
N PHE A 175 14.95 -4.09 -2.63
CA PHE A 175 15.12 -4.33 -1.19
C PHE A 175 16.31 -5.24 -0.84
N SER A 176 17.08 -5.71 -1.83
CA SER A 176 18.14 -6.70 -1.64
C SER A 176 19.24 -6.25 -0.67
N ARG A 177 19.51 -4.94 -0.62
CA ARG A 177 20.50 -4.32 0.29
C ARG A 177 19.97 -3.99 1.68
N THR A 178 18.67 -4.13 1.93
CA THR A 178 18.01 -3.77 3.20
C THR A 178 17.54 -5.02 3.97
N SER A 179 18.06 -6.21 3.64
CA SER A 179 17.67 -7.44 4.32
C SER A 179 18.10 -7.46 5.80
N SER A 180 17.18 -7.89 6.68
CA SER A 180 17.44 -8.02 8.12
C SER A 180 18.39 -9.19 8.40
N SER A 181 19.35 -8.99 9.32
CA SER A 181 20.26 -10.04 9.80
C SER A 181 19.53 -11.19 10.52
N ARG A 182 18.29 -10.94 10.96
CA ARG A 182 17.43 -11.90 11.69
C ARG A 182 16.79 -12.95 10.80
N ILE A 183 16.93 -12.82 9.48
CA ILE A 183 16.44 -13.80 8.50
C ILE A 183 17.59 -14.42 7.70
N THR A 184 17.41 -15.69 7.35
CA THR A 184 18.23 -16.39 6.36
C THR A 184 17.91 -15.91 4.95
N SER A 185 18.74 -16.27 3.96
CA SER A 185 18.47 -15.99 2.54
C SER A 185 17.14 -16.57 2.04
N THR A 186 16.55 -17.54 2.75
CA THR A 186 15.22 -18.11 2.47
C THR A 186 14.10 -17.48 3.30
N GLY A 187 14.34 -16.35 3.97
CA GLY A 187 13.37 -15.63 4.80
C GLY A 187 13.05 -16.26 6.17
N ARG A 188 13.58 -17.45 6.47
CA ARG A 188 13.37 -18.11 7.78
C ARG A 188 14.14 -17.41 8.89
N LYS A 189 13.68 -17.51 10.13
CA LYS A 189 14.41 -17.04 11.31
C LYS A 189 15.84 -17.57 11.33
N ALA A 190 16.81 -16.68 11.46
CA ALA A 190 18.22 -17.06 11.61
C ALA A 190 18.48 -17.54 13.05
N HIS A 191 19.12 -18.70 13.20
CA HIS A 191 19.44 -19.27 14.51
C HIS A 191 20.68 -18.64 15.18
N PHE A 192 21.52 -17.95 14.39
CA PHE A 192 22.77 -17.33 14.84
C PHE A 192 22.81 -15.82 14.55
N ALA A 193 21.65 -15.16 14.49
CA ALA A 193 21.62 -13.71 14.35
C ALA A 193 22.27 -13.07 15.59
N ASP A 194 23.24 -12.19 15.37
CA ASP A 194 23.82 -11.39 16.44
C ASP A 194 22.95 -10.15 16.66
N ASP A 195 22.07 -10.22 17.66
CA ASP A 195 21.18 -9.10 18.05
C ASP A 195 21.95 -7.82 18.43
N SER A 196 23.26 -7.91 18.69
CA SER A 196 24.11 -6.75 18.99
C SER A 196 24.53 -5.96 17.75
N GLN A 197 24.52 -6.58 16.56
CA GLN A 197 24.95 -5.96 15.31
C GLN A 197 23.87 -5.01 14.74
N ASP A 198 22.58 -5.32 14.93
CA ASP A 198 21.45 -4.48 14.51
C ASP A 198 21.29 -3.21 15.38
N ARG A 199 21.82 -3.20 16.61
CA ARG A 199 21.63 -2.09 17.57
C ARG A 199 22.70 -0.99 17.50
N PHE A 200 23.87 -1.26 16.91
CA PHE A 200 25.04 -0.37 17.04
C PHE A 200 25.79 -0.03 15.75
N THR A 201 25.31 -0.40 14.57
CA THR A 201 25.84 0.18 13.33
C THR A 201 24.77 0.98 12.59
N PRO A 202 24.54 2.26 12.94
CA PRO A 202 24.18 3.23 11.92
C PRO A 202 25.42 3.37 11.03
N GLY A 203 25.59 2.43 10.10
CA GLY A 203 26.61 2.56 9.09
C GLY A 203 26.41 3.90 8.41
N VAL A 204 27.45 4.73 8.39
CA VAL A 204 27.49 6.04 7.71
C VAL A 204 27.08 5.92 6.21
N PHE A 205 26.96 4.69 5.70
CA PHE A 205 26.50 4.33 4.35
C PHE A 205 25.04 3.86 4.24
N ALA A 206 24.33 3.58 5.34
CA ALA A 206 22.98 3.01 5.35
C ALA A 206 21.85 4.01 5.01
N ASN A 207 22.16 5.30 5.03
CA ASN A 207 21.26 6.41 4.67
C ASN A 207 21.68 7.12 3.37
N THR A 208 22.52 6.49 2.54
CA THR A 208 22.79 7.00 1.19
C THR A 208 21.61 6.66 0.26
N ASP A 209 21.30 7.54 -0.69
CA ASP A 209 20.21 7.33 -1.67
C ASP A 209 20.35 5.99 -2.43
N ASP A 210 21.58 5.47 -2.56
CA ASP A 210 21.91 4.20 -3.22
C ASP A 210 21.66 2.94 -2.36
N ALA A 211 21.53 3.09 -1.03
CA ALA A 211 21.31 1.97 -0.12
C ALA A 211 19.83 1.58 0.01
N LYS A 212 18.92 2.55 -0.16
CA LYS A 212 17.46 2.36 -0.04
C LYS A 212 16.73 3.06 -1.21
N PRO A 213 16.80 2.52 -2.44
CA PRO A 213 16.19 3.15 -3.63
C PRO A 213 14.69 3.40 -3.48
N TRP A 214 14.00 2.56 -2.71
CA TRP A 214 12.57 2.69 -2.37
C TRP A 214 12.22 3.97 -1.58
N LYS A 215 13.21 4.72 -1.06
CA LYS A 215 13.00 6.02 -0.43
C LYS A 215 13.13 7.20 -1.38
N THR A 216 13.82 7.03 -2.51
CA THR A 216 14.33 8.14 -3.32
C THR A 216 13.97 7.98 -4.80
N THR A 217 14.58 7.02 -5.48
CA THR A 217 14.46 6.82 -6.93
C THR A 217 13.28 5.91 -7.31
N GLN A 218 12.86 5.02 -6.42
CA GLN A 218 11.83 4.01 -6.63
C GLN A 218 10.74 4.08 -5.56
N VAL A 219 10.25 5.29 -5.28
CA VAL A 219 9.26 5.55 -4.21
C VAL A 219 7.93 4.79 -4.37
N HIS A 220 7.55 4.45 -5.60
CA HIS A 220 6.35 3.65 -5.88
C HIS A 220 6.48 2.17 -5.48
N ALA A 221 7.69 1.67 -5.21
CA ALA A 221 7.91 0.25 -4.93
C ALA A 221 7.08 -0.22 -3.72
N ILE A 222 6.91 0.64 -2.71
CA ILE A 222 6.09 0.31 -1.53
C ILE A 222 4.61 0.24 -1.89
N THR A 223 4.11 1.12 -2.76
CA THR A 223 2.72 1.11 -3.23
C THR A 223 2.42 -0.15 -4.03
N VAL A 224 3.30 -0.51 -4.96
CA VAL A 224 3.19 -1.75 -5.76
C VAL A 224 3.27 -2.99 -4.85
N PHE A 225 4.14 -2.98 -3.85
CA PHE A 225 4.23 -4.07 -2.87
C PHE A 225 2.97 -4.16 -1.98
N SER A 226 2.42 -3.03 -1.54
CA SER A 226 1.15 -2.97 -0.80
C SER A 226 0.02 -3.58 -1.62
N TRP A 227 -0.09 -3.21 -2.90
CA TRP A 227 -1.05 -3.81 -3.82
C TRP A 227 -0.87 -5.32 -3.94
N ALA A 228 0.36 -5.82 -4.06
CA ALA A 228 0.62 -7.26 -4.12
C ALA A 228 0.18 -7.99 -2.84
N VAL A 229 0.37 -7.40 -1.65
CA VAL A 229 -0.13 -7.96 -0.38
C VAL A 229 -1.66 -7.91 -0.32
N GLU A 230 -2.27 -6.80 -0.77
CA GLU A 230 -3.72 -6.62 -0.84
C GLU A 230 -4.41 -7.62 -1.78
N GLN A 231 -3.76 -7.98 -2.89
CA GLN A 231 -4.31 -8.90 -3.90
C GLN A 231 -3.95 -10.37 -3.69
N ALA A 232 -2.98 -10.68 -2.82
CA ALA A 232 -2.62 -12.05 -2.53
C ALA A 232 -3.70 -12.76 -1.69
N ASP A 233 -3.95 -14.03 -2.03
CA ASP A 233 -4.74 -14.95 -1.21
C ASP A 233 -3.84 -15.78 -0.27
N ASP A 234 -4.46 -16.62 0.56
CA ASP A 234 -3.76 -17.48 1.51
C ASP A 234 -2.83 -18.49 0.81
N ALA A 235 -3.22 -19.02 -0.34
CA ALA A 235 -2.41 -19.95 -1.13
C ALA A 235 -1.13 -19.29 -1.68
N LEU A 236 -1.24 -18.06 -2.21
CA LEU A 236 -0.10 -17.31 -2.73
C LEU A 236 0.85 -16.91 -1.61
N ILE A 237 0.32 -16.47 -0.46
CA ILE A 237 1.12 -16.16 0.73
C ILE A 237 1.83 -17.41 1.23
N GLU A 238 1.15 -18.54 1.34
CA GLU A 238 1.78 -19.80 1.78
C GLU A 238 2.95 -20.21 0.89
N LYS A 239 2.80 -20.05 -0.43
CA LYS A 239 3.84 -20.40 -1.39
C LYS A 239 5.00 -19.40 -1.42
N SER A 240 4.71 -18.12 -1.21
CA SER A 240 5.61 -17.01 -1.56
C SER A 240 6.02 -16.13 -0.39
N TRP A 241 5.66 -16.46 0.85
CA TRP A 241 6.02 -15.70 2.06
C TRP A 241 7.51 -15.32 2.16
N PRO A 242 8.51 -16.09 1.66
CA PRO A 242 9.91 -15.69 1.72
C PRO A 242 10.23 -14.42 0.94
N LEU A 243 9.40 -14.07 -0.06
CA LEU A 243 9.57 -12.85 -0.86
C LEU A 243 8.90 -11.64 -0.21
N PHE A 244 7.83 -11.84 0.56
CA PHE A 244 7.16 -10.77 1.32
C PHE A 244 7.94 -10.35 2.56
N THR A 245 8.49 -11.33 3.27
CA THR A 245 9.10 -11.14 4.60
C THR A 245 10.20 -10.07 4.62
N PRO A 246 11.22 -10.10 3.73
CA PRO A 246 12.33 -9.14 3.80
C PRO A 246 11.85 -7.70 3.62
N VAL A 247 10.84 -7.48 2.78
CA VAL A 247 10.28 -6.15 2.50
C VAL A 247 9.51 -5.63 3.71
N ILE A 248 8.65 -6.46 4.30
CA ILE A 248 7.90 -6.10 5.51
C ILE A 248 8.88 -5.75 6.65
N LEU A 249 9.89 -6.59 6.89
CA LEU A 249 10.90 -6.32 7.93
C LEU A 249 11.72 -5.06 7.65
N ALA A 250 12.13 -4.83 6.40
CA ALA A 250 12.86 -3.62 6.03
C ALA A 250 12.06 -2.34 6.32
N LEU A 251 10.74 -2.38 6.15
CA LEU A 251 9.85 -1.25 6.48
C LEU A 251 9.65 -1.10 7.98
N LEU A 252 9.40 -2.20 8.72
CA LEU A 252 9.19 -2.19 10.17
C LEU A 252 10.44 -1.73 10.93
N ASP A 253 11.62 -2.13 10.48
CA ASP A 253 12.90 -1.80 11.10
C ASP A 253 13.42 -0.41 10.68
N ASP A 254 12.70 0.31 9.82
CA ASP A 254 13.17 1.60 9.34
C ASP A 254 13.16 2.68 10.44
N SER A 255 14.12 3.60 10.38
CA SER A 255 14.23 4.69 11.35
C SER A 255 13.17 5.78 11.16
N ASP A 256 12.65 5.95 9.94
CA ASP A 256 11.67 6.97 9.62
C ASP A 256 10.24 6.46 9.87
N THR A 257 9.50 7.21 10.70
CA THR A 257 8.13 6.94 11.13
C THR A 257 7.20 6.65 9.96
N LYS A 258 7.33 7.36 8.82
CA LYS A 258 6.45 7.18 7.66
C LYS A 258 6.52 5.76 7.13
N PHE A 259 7.74 5.24 6.95
CA PHE A 259 7.94 3.90 6.41
C PHE A 259 7.60 2.81 7.42
N LYS A 260 7.89 3.04 8.70
CA LYS A 260 7.48 2.14 9.78
C LYS A 260 5.97 2.00 9.90
N ALA A 261 5.23 3.13 9.88
CA ALA A 261 3.77 3.13 9.88
C ALA A 261 3.21 2.39 8.66
N ARG A 262 3.84 2.57 7.49
CA ARG A 262 3.46 1.84 6.28
C ARG A 262 3.74 0.34 6.40
N GLY A 263 4.89 -0.05 6.94
CA GLY A 263 5.23 -1.44 7.23
C GLY A 263 4.25 -2.11 8.19
N LEU A 264 3.80 -1.41 9.24
CA LEU A 264 2.81 -1.91 10.18
C LEU A 264 1.43 -2.13 9.53
N THR A 265 1.03 -1.22 8.63
CA THR A 265 -0.22 -1.36 7.86
C THR A 265 -0.15 -2.59 6.95
N ILE A 266 0.92 -2.71 6.15
CA ILE A 266 1.12 -3.84 5.22
C ILE A 266 1.24 -5.16 5.98
N LEU A 267 1.89 -5.18 7.16
CA LEU A 267 1.94 -6.36 8.02
C LEU A 267 0.53 -6.79 8.44
N GLY A 268 -0.34 -5.84 8.82
CA GLY A 268 -1.74 -6.15 9.16
C GLY A 268 -2.45 -6.87 8.02
N ASP A 269 -2.37 -6.32 6.80
CA ASP A 269 -2.98 -6.91 5.60
C ASP A 269 -2.39 -8.29 5.27
N PHE A 270 -1.08 -8.46 5.41
CA PHE A 270 -0.41 -9.74 5.24
C PHE A 270 -0.90 -10.78 6.26
N LEU A 271 -1.03 -10.40 7.54
CA LEU A 271 -1.44 -11.30 8.61
C LEU A 271 -2.88 -11.79 8.45
N VAL A 272 -3.79 -10.99 7.87
CA VAL A 272 -5.17 -11.43 7.60
C VAL A 272 -5.20 -12.67 6.69
N LYS A 273 -4.26 -12.79 5.75
CA LYS A 273 -4.19 -13.88 4.77
C LYS A 273 -3.15 -14.94 5.11
N CYS A 274 -2.27 -14.69 6.07
CA CYS A 274 -1.16 -15.59 6.39
C CYS A 274 -1.65 -16.85 7.14
N PRO A 275 -1.46 -18.05 6.57
CA PRO A 275 -1.84 -19.27 7.28
C PRO A 275 -1.03 -19.46 8.57
N ALA A 276 -1.69 -19.85 9.66
CA ALA A 276 -1.05 -20.03 10.97
C ALA A 276 0.20 -20.94 10.93
N LYS A 277 0.16 -22.00 10.12
CA LYS A 277 1.30 -22.91 9.92
C LYS A 277 2.55 -22.20 9.40
N VAL A 278 2.39 -21.17 8.56
CA VAL A 278 3.52 -20.39 8.04
C VAL A 278 4.20 -19.69 9.20
N LEU A 279 3.47 -18.97 10.06
CA LEU A 279 4.07 -18.27 11.21
C LEU A 279 4.77 -19.23 12.19
N VAL A 280 4.09 -20.33 12.54
CA VAL A 280 4.56 -21.27 13.58
C VAL A 280 5.76 -22.09 13.12
N GLN A 281 5.74 -22.61 11.89
CA GLN A 281 6.78 -23.53 11.41
C GLN A 281 8.05 -22.81 10.94
N THR A 282 7.94 -21.55 10.53
CA THR A 282 9.07 -20.77 9.98
C THR A 282 9.73 -19.87 11.02
N GLY A 283 9.07 -19.67 12.18
CA GLY A 283 9.49 -18.72 13.21
C GLY A 283 9.22 -17.26 12.87
N LEU A 284 8.48 -16.96 11.78
CA LEU A 284 8.15 -15.59 11.38
C LEU A 284 7.38 -14.81 12.44
N GLY A 285 6.53 -15.48 13.22
CA GLY A 285 5.79 -14.83 14.29
C GLY A 285 6.70 -14.14 15.30
N ASP A 286 7.75 -14.83 15.75
CA ASP A 286 8.77 -14.25 16.64
C ASP A 286 9.49 -13.05 16.00
N ILE A 287 9.80 -13.12 14.70
CA ILE A 287 10.53 -12.04 14.00
C ILE A 287 9.65 -10.80 13.88
N PHE A 288 8.38 -10.98 13.50
CA PHE A 288 7.44 -9.87 13.44
C PHE A 288 7.19 -9.28 14.83
N GLU A 289 7.09 -10.09 15.88
CA GLU A 289 7.05 -9.58 17.24
C GLU A 289 8.28 -8.70 17.56
N GLN A 290 9.49 -9.18 17.27
CA GLN A 290 10.72 -8.43 17.51
C GLN A 290 10.78 -7.10 16.75
N SER A 291 10.28 -7.06 15.51
CA SER A 291 10.22 -5.83 14.70
C SER A 291 9.11 -4.87 15.12
N VAL A 292 7.97 -5.38 15.61
CA VAL A 292 6.81 -4.55 15.96
C VAL A 292 6.92 -3.96 17.37
N PHE A 293 7.41 -4.72 18.35
CA PHE A 293 7.48 -4.28 19.75
C PHE A 293 8.18 -2.93 19.96
N PRO A 294 9.30 -2.60 19.28
CA PRO A 294 9.92 -1.28 19.37
C PRO A 294 8.98 -0.12 19.02
N SER A 295 8.02 -0.33 18.10
CA SER A 295 7.05 0.70 17.70
C SER A 295 6.07 1.06 18.82
N LEU A 296 5.88 0.18 19.81
CA LEU A 296 5.04 0.44 20.99
C LEU A 296 5.63 1.48 21.95
N LEU A 297 6.92 1.82 21.76
CA LEU A 297 7.65 2.81 22.54
C LEU A 297 7.88 4.12 21.79
N SER A 298 7.31 4.27 20.59
CA SER A 298 7.27 5.54 19.86
C SER A 298 6.23 6.47 20.48
N LEU A 299 6.65 7.18 21.53
CA LEU A 299 5.79 7.99 22.39
C LEU A 299 6.09 9.50 22.24
N PRO A 300 5.13 10.38 22.60
CA PRO A 300 5.25 11.85 22.51
C PRO A 300 6.51 12.50 23.09
N THR A 301 7.18 11.83 24.03
CA THR A 301 8.43 12.31 24.64
C THR A 301 9.57 12.43 23.62
N LEU A 302 9.58 11.60 22.57
CA LEU A 302 10.61 11.57 21.52
C LEU A 302 10.04 11.59 20.10
N THR A 303 8.78 11.22 19.91
CA THR A 303 8.09 11.13 18.62
C THR A 303 6.82 11.99 18.67
N PRO A 304 6.57 12.94 17.77
CA PRO A 304 5.37 13.81 17.85
C PRO A 304 4.07 13.02 18.07
N GLU A 305 3.11 13.56 18.84
CA GLU A 305 1.89 12.83 19.23
C GLU A 305 1.15 12.23 18.03
N LYS A 306 0.99 12.99 16.95
CA LYS A 306 0.35 12.50 15.71
C LYS A 306 1.09 11.31 15.11
N GLU A 307 2.43 11.36 15.07
CA GLU A 307 3.27 10.27 14.57
C GLU A 307 3.24 9.06 15.50
N SER A 308 3.25 9.28 16.82
CA SER A 308 3.07 8.22 17.81
C SER A 308 1.77 7.48 17.59
N LEU A 309 0.65 8.19 17.40
CA LEU A 309 -0.65 7.56 17.12
C LEU A 309 -0.66 6.75 15.82
N LEU A 310 0.04 7.21 14.77
CA LEU A 310 0.18 6.47 13.51
C LEU A 310 0.96 5.16 13.67
N LEU A 311 1.82 5.05 14.67
CA LEU A 311 2.61 3.84 14.94
C LEU A 311 1.94 2.92 15.97
N LEU A 312 1.45 3.48 17.07
CA LEU A 312 0.94 2.69 18.19
C LEU A 312 -0.29 1.87 17.80
N ASP A 313 -1.29 2.46 17.16
CA ASP A 313 -2.54 1.77 16.85
C ASP A 313 -2.34 0.52 15.98
N PRO A 314 -1.64 0.60 14.83
CA PRO A 314 -1.38 -0.59 14.03
C PRO A 314 -0.39 -1.55 14.70
N ALA A 315 0.56 -1.08 15.52
CA ALA A 315 1.46 -1.96 16.26
C ALA A 315 0.74 -2.83 17.30
N TYR A 316 -0.16 -2.25 18.11
CA TYR A 316 -0.98 -3.03 19.04
C TYR A 316 -1.85 -4.04 18.28
N SER A 317 -2.50 -3.60 17.22
CA SER A 317 -3.36 -4.44 16.38
C SER A 317 -2.59 -5.62 15.79
N ALA A 318 -1.38 -5.39 15.28
CA ALA A 318 -0.53 -6.43 14.72
C ALA A 318 -0.11 -7.49 15.77
N ILE A 319 0.31 -7.08 16.98
CA ILE A 319 0.67 -8.06 18.04
C ILE A 319 -0.55 -8.87 18.50
N ILE A 320 -1.71 -8.22 18.66
CA ILE A 320 -2.95 -8.92 19.03
C ILE A 320 -3.32 -9.95 17.94
N GLN A 321 -3.20 -9.57 16.67
CA GLN A 321 -3.48 -10.45 15.54
C GLN A 321 -2.48 -11.61 15.45
N LEU A 322 -1.19 -11.35 15.64
CA LEU A 322 -0.16 -12.39 15.75
C LEU A 322 -0.49 -13.38 16.87
N ALA A 323 -0.91 -12.89 18.04
CA ALA A 323 -1.30 -13.76 19.15
C ALA A 323 -2.49 -14.66 18.81
N LYS A 324 -3.45 -14.16 18.03
CA LYS A 324 -4.62 -14.94 17.57
C LYS A 324 -4.24 -16.02 16.57
N ILE A 325 -3.44 -15.67 15.57
CA ILE A 325 -3.09 -16.55 14.46
C ILE A 325 -2.11 -17.64 14.91
N GLN A 326 -1.09 -17.27 15.69
CA GLN A 326 -0.06 -18.22 16.14
C GLN A 326 -0.59 -19.24 17.14
N PHE A 327 -1.62 -18.87 17.92
CA PHE A 327 -2.10 -19.66 19.05
C PHE A 327 -3.63 -19.83 19.00
N PRO A 328 -4.18 -20.49 17.96
CA PRO A 328 -5.63 -20.57 17.76
C PRO A 328 -6.33 -21.57 18.70
N GLY A 329 -5.59 -22.54 19.24
CA GLY A 329 -6.14 -23.65 20.01
C GLY A 329 -6.08 -23.45 21.53
N ALA A 330 -6.95 -24.17 22.26
CA ALA A 330 -6.95 -24.18 23.72
C ALA A 330 -5.61 -24.64 24.35
N GLY A 331 -4.86 -25.51 23.64
CA GLY A 331 -3.55 -25.99 24.07
C GLY A 331 -2.42 -24.95 24.01
N ASP A 332 -2.60 -23.85 23.26
CA ASP A 332 -1.61 -22.77 23.16
C ASP A 332 -2.01 -21.52 23.96
N LYS A 333 -3.06 -21.64 24.79
CA LYS A 333 -3.60 -20.53 25.58
C LYS A 333 -2.56 -19.89 26.48
N ASP A 334 -1.63 -20.66 27.06
CA ASP A 334 -0.57 -20.13 27.91
C ASP A 334 0.43 -19.27 27.12
N LYS A 335 0.78 -19.67 25.88
CA LYS A 335 1.66 -18.88 25.01
C LYS A 335 0.97 -17.61 24.55
N LYS A 336 -0.30 -17.70 24.13
CA LYS A 336 -1.14 -16.54 23.80
C LYS A 336 -1.19 -15.55 24.96
N ASN A 337 -1.52 -16.04 26.16
CA ASN A 337 -1.62 -15.22 27.36
C ASN A 337 -0.27 -14.58 27.72
N LYS A 338 0.84 -15.30 27.55
CA LYS A 338 2.19 -14.77 27.79
C LYS A 338 2.49 -13.59 26.86
N LEU A 339 2.18 -13.71 25.56
CA LEU A 339 2.39 -12.63 24.59
C LEU A 339 1.50 -11.42 24.90
N LEU A 340 0.21 -11.62 25.15
CA LEU A 340 -0.71 -10.54 25.48
C LEU A 340 -0.36 -9.86 26.82
N THR A 341 0.12 -10.62 27.79
CA THR A 341 0.63 -10.06 29.05
C THR A 341 1.91 -9.26 28.84
N ARG A 342 2.80 -9.73 27.94
CA ARG A 342 3.99 -8.96 27.53
C ARG A 342 3.57 -7.64 26.90
N LEU A 343 2.57 -7.64 26.03
CA LEU A 343 2.03 -6.44 25.38
C LEU A 343 1.50 -5.41 26.41
N LEU A 344 0.81 -5.86 27.46
CA LEU A 344 0.42 -4.95 28.56
C LEU A 344 1.64 -4.36 29.28
N ARG A 345 2.61 -5.21 29.63
CA ARG A 345 3.76 -4.81 30.45
C ARG A 345 4.79 -3.95 29.72
N GLU A 346 5.01 -4.21 28.44
CA GLU A 346 6.05 -3.58 27.63
C GLU A 346 5.51 -2.52 26.67
N GLY A 347 4.21 -2.54 26.37
CA GLY A 347 3.55 -1.50 25.57
C GLY A 347 2.69 -0.57 26.43
N VAL A 348 1.61 -1.11 26.99
CA VAL A 348 0.55 -0.26 27.59
C VAL A 348 1.03 0.49 28.82
N PHE A 349 1.65 -0.20 29.80
CA PHE A 349 2.04 0.45 31.06
C PHE A 349 3.15 1.50 30.87
N PRO A 350 4.23 1.23 30.10
CA PRO A 350 5.23 2.25 29.79
C PRO A 350 4.62 3.43 29.03
N GLY A 351 3.77 3.15 28.04
CA GLY A 351 3.07 4.19 27.27
C GLY A 351 2.24 5.11 28.15
N TYR A 352 1.43 4.54 29.05
CA TYR A 352 0.63 5.36 29.97
C TYR A 352 1.52 6.15 30.94
N TRP A 353 2.56 5.54 31.50
CA TRP A 353 3.42 6.21 32.46
C TRP A 353 4.17 7.41 31.85
N GLN A 354 4.60 7.27 30.60
CA GLN A 354 5.43 8.28 29.93
C GLN A 354 4.63 9.32 29.15
N ALA A 355 3.36 9.05 28.83
CA ALA A 355 2.55 9.90 27.98
C ALA A 355 1.12 10.13 28.51
N SER A 356 0.94 10.05 29.84
CA SER A 356 -0.37 10.22 30.50
C SER A 356 -1.01 11.59 30.30
N GLU A 357 -0.22 12.61 29.97
CA GLU A 357 -0.66 13.95 29.67
C GLU A 357 -1.23 14.12 28.25
N PHE A 358 -0.96 13.16 27.35
CA PHE A 358 -1.44 13.19 25.97
C PHE A 358 -2.76 12.43 25.86
N ILE A 359 -3.86 13.19 25.79
CA ILE A 359 -5.23 12.63 25.78
C ILE A 359 -5.42 11.62 24.65
N GLY A 360 -4.90 11.90 23.45
CA GLY A 360 -5.02 10.98 22.32
C GLY A 360 -4.34 9.63 22.58
N ILE A 361 -3.17 9.64 23.21
CA ILE A 361 -2.44 8.43 23.60
C ILE A 361 -3.21 7.67 24.68
N VAL A 362 -3.69 8.36 25.72
CA VAL A 362 -4.46 7.75 26.81
C VAL A 362 -5.73 7.06 26.28
N GLN A 363 -6.46 7.71 25.37
CA GLN A 363 -7.64 7.12 24.72
C GLN A 363 -7.29 5.87 23.90
N LEU A 364 -6.20 5.92 23.14
CA LEU A 364 -5.72 4.76 22.39
C LEU A 364 -5.33 3.61 23.33
N LEU A 365 -4.58 3.88 24.39
CA LEU A 365 -4.19 2.87 25.38
C LEU A 365 -5.39 2.26 26.11
N ALA A 366 -6.44 3.05 26.40
CA ALA A 366 -7.70 2.55 26.98
C ALA A 366 -8.37 1.53 26.04
N ARG A 367 -8.52 1.91 24.76
CA ARG A 367 -9.10 1.05 23.73
C ARG A 367 -8.30 -0.24 23.56
N GLN A 368 -6.98 -0.13 23.46
CA GLN A 368 -6.11 -1.29 23.27
C GLN A 368 -6.07 -2.19 24.51
N THR A 369 -6.08 -1.64 25.72
CA THR A 369 -6.23 -2.43 26.96
C THR A 369 -7.52 -3.25 26.95
N THR A 370 -8.63 -2.65 26.51
CA THR A 370 -9.91 -3.34 26.40
C THR A 370 -9.83 -4.52 25.42
N SER A 371 -9.23 -4.31 24.24
CA SER A 371 -9.00 -5.37 23.25
C SER A 371 -8.08 -6.48 23.77
N ILE A 372 -7.06 -6.15 24.57
CA ILE A 372 -6.15 -7.17 25.13
C ILE A 372 -6.85 -7.97 26.24
N VAL A 373 -7.59 -7.28 27.11
CA VAL A 373 -8.33 -7.91 28.22
C VAL A 373 -9.43 -8.84 27.69
N SER A 374 -10.14 -8.45 26.62
CA SER A 374 -11.15 -9.32 26.00
C SER A 374 -10.54 -10.61 25.46
N GLU A 375 -9.32 -10.55 24.92
CA GLU A 375 -8.59 -11.73 24.44
C GLU A 375 -8.01 -12.61 25.55
N LEU A 376 -7.61 -12.00 26.69
CA LEU A 376 -7.12 -12.72 27.88
C LEU A 376 -8.24 -13.38 28.70
N GLY A 377 -9.45 -12.80 28.68
CA GLY A 377 -10.57 -13.25 29.50
C GLY A 377 -10.24 -13.23 31.00
N ILE A 378 -10.58 -14.30 31.72
CA ILE A 378 -10.41 -14.41 33.19
C ILE A 378 -8.94 -14.21 33.63
N PHE A 379 -7.96 -14.56 32.78
CA PHE A 379 -6.54 -14.40 33.09
C PHE A 379 -6.08 -12.94 33.20
N ALA A 380 -6.84 -12.00 32.63
CA ALA A 380 -6.58 -10.58 32.81
C ALA A 380 -6.60 -10.18 34.29
N THR A 381 -7.48 -10.80 35.09
CA THR A 381 -7.71 -10.41 36.50
C THR A 381 -6.48 -10.56 37.38
N ALA A 382 -5.60 -11.53 37.11
CA ALA A 382 -4.35 -11.73 37.86
C ALA A 382 -3.35 -10.58 37.59
N HIS A 383 -3.29 -10.09 36.36
CA HIS A 383 -2.36 -9.04 35.95
C HIS A 383 -2.87 -7.63 36.29
N LEU A 384 -4.19 -7.42 36.21
CA LEU A 384 -4.81 -6.15 36.61
C LEU A 384 -4.78 -5.93 38.12
N LYS A 385 -4.84 -7.00 38.93
CA LYS A 385 -4.76 -6.93 40.40
C LYS A 385 -3.33 -6.85 40.95
N ALA A 386 -2.36 -7.49 40.28
CA ALA A 386 -0.97 -7.54 40.75
C ALA A 386 -0.19 -6.23 40.57
N THR A 387 -0.79 -5.21 39.94
CA THR A 387 -0.13 -3.94 39.63
C THR A 387 -0.90 -2.80 40.31
N PRO A 388 -0.47 -2.30 41.47
CA PRO A 388 -1.23 -1.30 42.26
C PRO A 388 -1.47 0.03 41.54
N HIS A 389 -0.77 0.31 40.43
CA HIS A 389 -0.98 1.48 39.58
C HIS A 389 -2.02 1.24 38.46
N VAL A 390 -2.33 -0.01 38.14
CA VAL A 390 -3.34 -0.37 37.12
C VAL A 390 -4.75 -0.18 37.68
N SER A 391 -4.97 -0.23 38.99
CA SER A 391 -6.27 0.13 39.58
C SER A 391 -6.58 1.62 39.46
N SER A 392 -5.59 2.52 39.58
CA SER A 392 -5.79 3.97 39.36
C SER A 392 -5.86 4.32 37.87
N MET A 393 -5.06 3.65 37.04
CA MET A 393 -5.11 3.76 35.59
C MET A 393 -6.44 3.22 35.04
N ASN A 394 -6.90 2.05 35.47
CA ASN A 394 -8.22 1.51 35.09
C ASN A 394 -9.34 2.41 35.61
N ALA A 395 -9.26 2.94 36.83
CA ALA A 395 -10.27 3.88 37.32
C ALA A 395 -10.36 5.14 36.44
N ARG A 396 -9.23 5.63 35.90
CA ARG A 396 -9.19 6.78 34.98
C ARG A 396 -9.51 6.43 33.52
N LEU A 397 -9.07 5.28 33.02
CA LEU A 397 -9.35 4.79 31.66
C LEU A 397 -10.81 4.35 31.54
N LEU A 398 -11.39 3.71 32.57
CA LEU A 398 -12.81 3.33 32.62
C LEU A 398 -13.75 4.53 32.81
N THR A 399 -13.28 5.67 33.33
CA THR A 399 -14.08 6.91 33.33
C THR A 399 -14.08 7.66 31.99
N LEU A 400 -13.22 7.27 31.05
CA LEU A 400 -13.12 7.85 29.71
C LEU A 400 -13.84 7.01 28.63
N ILE A 401 -14.36 5.85 29.02
CA ILE A 401 -15.27 4.98 28.24
C ILE A 401 -16.67 5.21 28.80
#